data_AF-A0A373LHU6-F1
#
_entry.id   AF-A0A373LHU6-F1
#
_cell.length_a   1.000
_cell.length_b   1.000
_cell.length_c   1.000
_cell.angle_alpha   90.00
_cell.angle_beta   90.00
_cell.angle_gamma   90.00
#
_symmetry.space_group_name_H-M   'P 1'
#
loop_
_entity.id
_entity.type
_entity.pdbx_description
1 polymer ?
#
loop_
_entity_poly.entity_id
_entity_poly.type
_entity_poly.pdbx_seq_one_letter_code
_entity_poly.pdbx_strand_id
1 'polypeptide(L)'
;MGRNVSMKKNKREFSLNAKNLASANLGQKIRFYRQIAGMTQKDLGIAVGVNESTIRNYELGNRYPDTDTIFDIANALEITPYELSAPNPTSAASSLQYLFDIEKTLDLTPIVIDGKVYLEVSSDIEVDDPTVAPLANLKRMITHWATMYERFINEEIDEETYLLWQAKYMSFGTNEADIIYNAKSEKEIEVDTNLSNAKKRLRKVNLKD
;
A
#
# COMPACT_ATOMS: atom_id res chain seq x y z
N MET A 1 -35.95 -25.34 9.00
CA MET A 1 -35.15 -25.00 7.80
C MET A 1 -34.21 -23.85 8.15
N GLY A 2 -33.05 -24.16 8.75
CA GLY A 2 -32.04 -23.16 9.06
C GLY A 2 -31.28 -22.81 7.79
N ARG A 3 -31.23 -21.53 7.42
CA ARG A 3 -30.42 -21.06 6.30
C ARG A 3 -28.97 -21.41 6.59
N ASN A 4 -28.37 -22.21 5.72
CA ASN A 4 -26.92 -22.30 5.58
C ASN A 4 -26.41 -20.90 5.22
N VAL A 5 -25.99 -20.13 6.23
CA VAL A 5 -25.15 -18.97 6.01
C VAL A 5 -23.82 -19.52 5.56
N SER A 6 -23.61 -19.53 4.24
CA SER A 6 -22.33 -19.85 3.61
C SER A 6 -21.24 -19.10 4.38
N MET A 7 -20.28 -19.84 4.95
CA MET A 7 -19.09 -19.25 5.55
C MET A 7 -18.44 -18.36 4.50
N LYS A 8 -18.56 -17.03 4.63
CA LYS A 8 -17.81 -16.08 3.83
C LYS A 8 -16.34 -16.50 3.90
N LYS A 9 -15.69 -16.68 2.75
CA LYS A 9 -14.25 -16.96 2.72
C LYS A 9 -13.54 -15.80 3.42
N ASN A 10 -12.98 -16.02 4.60
CA ASN A 10 -12.25 -15.00 5.36
C ASN A 10 -10.89 -14.61 4.74
N LYS A 11 -10.55 -15.14 3.56
CA LYS A 11 -9.28 -14.89 2.89
C LYS A 11 -9.42 -15.06 1.38
N ARG A 12 -9.03 -14.03 0.64
CA ARG A 12 -8.82 -14.07 -0.82
C ARG A 12 -7.35 -14.40 -1.08
N GLU A 13 -7.09 -15.20 -2.11
CA GLU A 13 -5.72 -15.47 -2.52
C GLU A 13 -5.20 -14.33 -3.41
N PHE A 14 -4.03 -13.79 -3.06
CA PHE A 14 -3.37 -12.77 -3.87
C PHE A 14 -2.74 -13.36 -5.13
N SER A 15 -2.74 -12.60 -6.23
CA SER A 15 -2.09 -12.99 -7.48
C SER A 15 -0.57 -13.17 -7.31
N LEU A 16 0.05 -13.89 -8.24
CA LEU A 16 1.50 -14.05 -8.27
C LEU A 16 2.21 -12.69 -8.41
N ASN A 17 1.66 -11.77 -9.21
CA ASN A 17 2.21 -10.42 -9.34
C ASN A 17 2.18 -9.66 -8.01
N ALA A 18 1.09 -9.72 -7.25
CA ALA A 18 1.01 -9.10 -5.93
C ALA A 18 2.04 -9.70 -4.95
N LYS A 19 2.19 -11.03 -4.95
CA LYS A 19 3.19 -11.73 -4.14
C LYS A 19 4.63 -11.35 -4.54
N ASN A 20 4.90 -11.23 -5.85
CA ASN A 20 6.21 -10.83 -6.37
C ASN A 20 6.53 -9.36 -6.05
N LEU A 21 5.54 -8.47 -6.08
CA LEU A 21 5.74 -7.07 -5.68
C LEU A 21 6.15 -6.97 -4.21
N ALA A 22 5.49 -7.79 -3.36
CA ALA A 22 5.80 -7.87 -1.95
C ALA A 22 7.21 -8.40 -1.66
N SER A 23 7.87 -9.10 -2.57
CA SER A 23 9.26 -9.56 -2.42
C SER A 23 10.27 -8.83 -3.32
N ALA A 24 9.81 -7.86 -4.13
CA ALA A 24 10.63 -7.15 -5.09
C ALA A 24 11.69 -6.26 -4.42
N ASN A 25 12.86 -6.16 -5.06
CA ASN A 25 13.88 -5.20 -4.66
C ASN A 25 13.50 -3.75 -5.07
N LEU A 26 14.22 -2.76 -4.54
CA LEU A 26 13.96 -1.34 -4.80
C LEU A 26 13.89 -1.02 -6.31
N GLY A 27 14.84 -1.50 -7.12
CA GLY A 27 14.88 -1.23 -8.55
C GLY A 27 13.66 -1.80 -9.29
N GLN A 28 13.27 -3.02 -8.95
CA GLN A 28 12.06 -3.66 -9.48
C GLN A 28 10.80 -2.87 -9.09
N LYS A 29 10.70 -2.39 -7.85
CA LYS A 29 9.59 -1.55 -7.40
C LYS A 29 9.53 -0.21 -8.13
N ILE A 30 10.66 0.50 -8.27
CA ILE A 30 10.73 1.75 -9.05
C ILE A 30 10.20 1.52 -10.47
N ARG A 31 10.69 0.47 -11.13
CA ARG A 31 10.26 0.12 -12.49
C ARG A 31 8.77 -0.15 -12.57
N PHE A 32 8.25 -0.95 -11.63
CA PHE A 32 6.86 -1.33 -11.56
C PHE A 32 5.94 -0.10 -11.43
N TYR A 33 6.18 0.74 -10.42
CA TYR A 33 5.37 1.93 -10.18
C TYR A 33 5.53 2.99 -11.27
N ARG A 34 6.72 3.12 -11.88
CA ARG A 34 6.90 3.98 -13.06
C ARG A 34 6.01 3.58 -14.23
N GLN A 35 5.92 2.28 -14.51
CA GLN A 35 5.07 1.77 -15.59
C GLN A 35 3.58 2.00 -15.30
N ILE A 36 3.17 1.91 -14.05
CA ILE A 36 1.80 2.21 -13.59
C ILE A 36 1.49 3.71 -13.70
N ALA A 37 2.44 4.57 -13.33
CA ALA A 37 2.36 6.02 -13.53
C ALA A 37 2.33 6.39 -15.02
N GLY A 38 2.71 5.46 -15.92
CA GLY A 38 2.73 5.68 -17.36
C GLY A 38 3.92 6.51 -17.83
N MET A 39 4.96 6.59 -17.01
CA MET A 39 6.15 7.38 -17.28
C MET A 39 7.21 6.54 -18.00
N THR A 40 7.96 7.14 -18.92
CA THR A 40 9.22 6.57 -19.42
C THR A 40 10.34 6.79 -18.40
N GLN A 41 11.47 6.09 -18.54
CA GLN A 41 12.65 6.33 -17.69
C GLN A 41 13.14 7.78 -17.82
N LYS A 42 12.98 8.38 -19.00
CA LYS A 42 13.27 9.79 -19.27
C LYS A 42 12.31 10.71 -18.53
N ASP A 43 11.00 10.44 -18.56
CA ASP A 43 10.00 11.26 -17.86
C ASP A 43 10.25 11.25 -16.36
N LEU A 44 10.51 10.07 -15.78
CA LEU A 44 10.84 9.96 -14.35
C LEU A 44 12.15 10.69 -14.02
N GLY A 45 13.16 10.57 -14.89
CA GLY A 45 14.42 11.31 -14.72
C GLY A 45 14.20 12.82 -14.68
N ILE A 46 13.40 13.36 -15.61
CA ILE A 46 13.05 14.78 -15.65
C ILE A 46 12.33 15.20 -14.36
N ALA A 47 11.36 14.41 -13.89
CA ALA A 47 10.60 14.71 -12.68
C ALA A 47 11.46 14.74 -11.40
N VAL A 48 12.50 13.90 -11.34
CA VAL A 48 13.38 13.74 -10.16
C VAL A 48 14.68 14.55 -10.29
N GLY A 49 14.92 15.21 -11.43
CA GLY A 49 16.15 15.99 -11.65
C GLY A 49 17.39 15.14 -11.96
N VAL A 50 17.22 13.93 -12.48
CA VAL A 50 18.31 13.02 -12.90
C VAL A 50 18.18 12.63 -14.37
N ASN A 51 19.25 12.07 -14.96
CA ASN A 51 19.18 11.60 -16.35
C ASN A 51 18.51 10.21 -16.48
N GLU A 52 18.01 9.90 -17.68
CA GLU A 52 17.39 8.61 -18.00
C GLU A 52 18.28 7.41 -17.63
N SER A 53 19.58 7.49 -17.90
CA SER A 53 20.54 6.42 -17.59
C SER A 53 20.66 6.15 -16.09
N THR A 54 20.45 7.16 -15.25
CA THR A 54 20.48 7.05 -13.79
C THR A 54 19.25 6.28 -13.31
N ILE A 55 18.05 6.62 -13.80
CA ILE A 55 16.83 5.85 -13.52
C ILE A 55 16.99 4.40 -13.97
N ARG A 56 17.52 4.15 -15.17
CA ARG A 56 17.78 2.79 -15.66
C ARG A 56 18.71 2.02 -14.72
N ASN A 57 19.77 2.65 -14.20
CA ASN A 57 20.68 2.00 -13.27
C ASN A 57 20.05 1.71 -11.90
N TYR A 58 19.14 2.57 -11.43
CA TYR A 58 18.34 2.27 -10.24
C TYR A 58 17.42 1.07 -10.48
N GLU A 59 16.70 1.05 -11.60
CA GLU A 59 15.77 -0.05 -11.94
C GLU A 59 16.46 -1.41 -12.12
N LEU A 60 17.71 -1.41 -12.60
CA LEU A 60 18.52 -2.62 -12.75
C LEU A 60 19.25 -3.02 -11.46
N GLY A 61 19.23 -2.19 -10.41
CA GLY A 61 20.00 -2.42 -9.19
C GLY A 61 21.51 -2.19 -9.33
N ASN A 62 21.95 -1.59 -10.45
CA ASN A 62 23.37 -1.26 -10.67
C ASN A 62 23.84 -0.07 -9.82
N ARG A 63 22.90 0.77 -9.37
CA ARG A 63 23.14 1.89 -8.48
C ARG A 63 22.00 1.96 -7.47
N TYR A 64 22.30 2.42 -6.25
CA TYR A 64 21.28 2.67 -5.23
C TYR A 64 21.04 4.19 -5.12
N PRO A 65 19.79 4.67 -5.20
CA PRO A 65 19.45 6.07 -4.92
C PRO A 65 19.66 6.38 -3.43
N ASP A 66 20.03 7.62 -3.11
CA ASP A 66 20.02 8.08 -1.73
C ASP A 66 18.58 8.32 -1.24
N THR A 67 18.44 8.59 0.06
CA THR A 67 17.14 8.78 0.70
C THR A 67 16.34 9.89 0.02
N ASP A 68 16.94 11.06 -0.21
CA ASP A 68 16.25 12.19 -0.84
C ASP A 68 15.74 11.81 -2.25
N THR A 69 16.59 11.14 -3.04
CA THR A 69 16.20 10.63 -4.36
C THR A 69 15.05 9.61 -4.28
N ILE A 70 15.01 8.75 -3.26
CA ILE A 70 13.89 7.80 -3.04
C ILE A 70 12.59 8.56 -2.78
N PHE A 71 12.63 9.61 -1.95
CA PHE A 71 11.46 10.46 -1.69
C PHE A 71 10.99 11.17 -2.95
N ASP A 72 11.90 11.74 -3.73
CA ASP A 72 11.56 12.41 -5.00
C ASP A 72 10.97 11.44 -6.02
N ILE A 73 11.51 10.23 -6.13
CA ILE A 73 10.93 9.17 -6.98
C ILE A 73 9.53 8.81 -6.50
N ALA A 74 9.32 8.59 -5.21
CA ALA A 74 8.01 8.22 -4.68
C ALA A 74 6.97 9.32 -4.93
N ASN A 75 7.35 10.59 -4.73
CA ASN A 75 6.51 11.74 -5.02
C ASN A 75 6.16 11.84 -6.50
N ALA A 76 7.15 11.70 -7.39
CA ALA A 76 6.94 11.73 -8.85
C ALA A 76 6.03 10.59 -9.34
N LEU A 77 6.02 9.47 -8.63
CA LEU A 77 5.18 8.30 -8.91
C LEU A 77 3.83 8.33 -8.20
N GLU A 78 3.57 9.36 -7.38
CA GLU A 78 2.38 9.48 -6.53
C GLU A 78 2.16 8.24 -5.64
N ILE A 79 3.21 7.74 -5.02
CA ILE A 79 3.16 6.63 -4.05
C ILE A 79 3.78 7.05 -2.73
N THR A 80 3.52 6.29 -1.67
CA THR A 80 4.23 6.51 -0.41
C THR A 80 5.71 6.14 -0.52
N PRO A 81 6.64 6.96 0.02
CA PRO A 81 8.08 6.64 0.02
C PRO A 81 8.39 5.32 0.74
N TYR A 82 7.53 4.88 1.65
CA TYR A 82 7.66 3.59 2.33
C TYR A 82 7.49 2.39 1.40
N GLU A 83 6.80 2.52 0.26
CA GLU A 83 6.77 1.44 -0.74
C GLU A 83 8.17 1.15 -1.28
N LEU A 84 9.01 2.16 -1.37
CA LEU A 84 10.38 2.06 -1.88
C LEU A 84 11.40 1.82 -0.75
N SER A 85 11.19 2.37 0.43
CA SER A 85 12.18 2.35 1.52
C SER A 85 11.96 1.30 2.61
N ALA A 86 10.79 0.64 2.66
CA ALA A 86 10.48 -0.27 3.77
C ALA A 86 11.41 -1.49 3.80
N PRO A 87 12.08 -1.77 4.93
CA PRO A 87 12.75 -3.04 5.14
C PRO A 87 11.70 -4.15 5.14
N ASN A 88 11.87 -5.12 4.24
CA ASN A 88 10.98 -6.26 4.16
C ASN A 88 11.36 -7.28 5.24
N PRO A 89 10.49 -7.60 6.21
CA PRO A 89 10.81 -8.68 7.14
C PRO A 89 10.91 -9.99 6.34
N THR A 90 12.12 -10.54 6.27
CA THR A 90 12.44 -11.72 5.44
C THR A 90 12.04 -13.05 6.08
N SER A 91 11.57 -13.01 7.34
CA SER A 91 11.16 -14.17 8.12
C SER A 91 10.16 -13.79 9.22
N ALA A 92 9.44 -14.78 9.76
CA ALA A 92 8.56 -14.59 10.91
C ALA A 92 9.30 -14.01 12.13
N ALA A 93 10.55 -14.42 12.36
CA ALA A 93 11.37 -13.92 13.45
C ALA A 93 11.68 -12.41 13.28
N SER A 94 12.03 -11.98 12.07
CA SER A 94 12.23 -10.56 11.78
C SER A 94 10.92 -9.76 11.88
N SER A 95 9.79 -10.29 11.41
CA SER A 95 8.48 -9.64 11.55
C SER A 95 8.13 -9.42 13.03
N LEU A 96 8.43 -10.41 13.89
CA LEU A 96 8.14 -10.31 15.32
C LEU A 96 8.93 -9.19 16.00
N GLN A 97 10.18 -8.94 15.61
CA GLN A 97 10.95 -7.82 16.15
C GLN A 97 10.28 -6.47 15.82
N TYR A 98 9.79 -6.29 14.59
CA TYR A 98 9.01 -5.11 14.23
C TYR A 98 7.75 -4.97 15.08
N LEU A 99 7.01 -6.08 15.29
CA LEU A 99 5.81 -6.05 16.12
C LEU A 99 6.13 -5.64 17.56
N PHE A 100 7.25 -6.11 18.13
CA PHE A 100 7.69 -5.68 19.46
C PHE A 100 8.03 -4.19 19.54
N ASP A 101 8.59 -3.60 18.49
CA ASP A 101 8.90 -2.16 18.48
C ASP A 101 7.63 -1.32 18.33
N ILE A 102 6.70 -1.77 17.47
CA ILE A 102 5.39 -1.13 17.27
C ILE A 102 4.55 -1.21 18.54
N GLU A 103 4.58 -2.32 19.28
CA GLU A 103 3.92 -2.47 20.59
C GLU A 103 4.30 -1.32 21.54
N LYS A 104 5.59 -0.94 21.57
CA LYS A 104 6.12 0.09 22.50
C LYS A 104 5.89 1.52 22.03
N THR A 105 5.66 1.73 20.73
CA THR A 105 5.68 3.06 20.11
C THR A 105 4.33 3.50 19.57
N LEU A 106 3.44 2.56 19.28
CA LEU A 106 2.16 2.78 18.62
C LEU A 106 0.99 2.05 19.29
N ASP A 107 1.21 1.45 20.46
CA ASP A 107 0.21 0.73 21.26
C ASP A 107 -0.57 -0.34 20.46
N LEU A 108 0.12 -1.02 19.54
CA LEU A 108 -0.41 -2.18 18.82
C LEU A 108 -0.06 -3.46 19.59
N THR A 109 -1.04 -4.02 20.29
CA THR A 109 -0.81 -5.13 21.23
C THR A 109 -1.42 -6.45 20.72
N PRO A 110 -0.83 -7.60 21.04
CA PRO A 110 -1.43 -8.89 20.70
C PRO A 110 -2.54 -9.26 21.70
N ILE A 111 -3.70 -9.67 21.20
CA ILE A 111 -4.79 -10.22 22.01
C ILE A 111 -5.21 -11.61 21.50
N VAL A 112 -5.70 -12.47 22.39
CA VAL A 112 -6.20 -13.80 22.04
C VAL A 112 -7.69 -13.86 22.30
N ILE A 113 -8.47 -14.13 21.24
CA ILE A 113 -9.92 -14.32 21.30
C ILE A 113 -10.25 -15.66 20.64
N ASP A 114 -10.94 -16.54 21.38
CA ASP A 114 -11.35 -17.88 20.90
C ASP A 114 -10.21 -18.70 20.25
N GLY A 115 -9.01 -18.63 20.83
CA GLY A 115 -7.82 -19.34 20.35
C GLY A 115 -7.18 -18.77 19.08
N LYS A 116 -7.65 -17.62 18.60
CA LYS A 116 -7.05 -16.87 17.48
C LYS A 116 -6.32 -15.64 18.02
N VAL A 117 -5.18 -15.34 17.41
CA VAL A 117 -4.38 -14.15 17.75
C VAL A 117 -4.80 -12.99 16.86
N TYR A 118 -5.06 -11.84 17.47
CA TYR A 118 -5.37 -10.58 16.82
C TYR A 118 -4.36 -9.51 17.28
N LEU A 119 -4.24 -8.45 16.48
CA LEU A 119 -3.58 -7.23 16.91
C LEU A 119 -4.65 -6.21 17.25
N GLU A 120 -4.67 -5.76 18.50
CA GLU A 120 -5.51 -4.67 18.98
C GLU A 120 -4.78 -3.36 18.81
N VAL A 121 -5.48 -2.35 18.28
CA VAL A 121 -5.02 -0.97 18.34
C VAL A 121 -5.51 -0.37 19.64
N SER A 122 -4.71 -0.47 20.71
CA SER A 122 -5.12 -0.16 22.09
C SER A 122 -5.19 1.35 22.38
N SER A 123 -5.17 2.20 21.34
CA SER A 123 -5.21 3.66 21.47
C SER A 123 -6.60 4.20 21.87
N ASP A 124 -6.60 5.07 22.89
CA ASP A 124 -7.78 5.83 23.33
C ASP A 124 -8.15 6.98 22.37
N ILE A 125 -7.31 7.27 21.37
CA ILE A 125 -7.60 8.31 20.38
C ILE A 125 -8.82 7.87 19.55
N GLU A 126 -9.80 8.75 19.43
CA GLU A 126 -10.96 8.51 18.57
C GLU A 126 -10.58 8.52 17.09
N VAL A 127 -11.24 7.70 16.28
CA VAL A 127 -10.92 7.57 14.83
C VAL A 127 -10.95 8.92 14.12
N ASP A 128 -11.97 9.73 14.41
CA ASP A 128 -12.19 11.02 13.75
C ASP A 128 -11.80 12.22 14.64
N ASP A 129 -10.88 12.03 15.59
CA ASP A 129 -10.42 13.12 16.45
C ASP A 129 -9.79 14.26 15.61
N PRO A 130 -10.42 15.44 15.54
CA PRO A 130 -9.94 16.53 14.71
C PRO A 130 -8.70 17.23 15.29
N THR A 131 -8.31 16.91 16.53
CA THR A 131 -7.15 17.49 17.21
C THR A 131 -5.86 16.73 16.93
N VAL A 132 -5.98 15.49 16.44
CA VAL A 132 -4.83 14.65 16.07
C VAL A 132 -4.61 14.72 14.56
N ALA A 133 -3.36 14.95 14.16
CA ALA A 133 -3.01 14.91 12.75
C ALA A 133 -3.41 13.54 12.16
N PRO A 134 -4.07 13.48 10.98
CA PRO A 134 -4.57 12.23 10.42
C PRO A 134 -3.55 11.08 10.34
N LEU A 135 -2.28 11.38 10.01
CA LEU A 135 -1.20 10.39 9.95
C LEU A 135 -0.59 10.01 11.30
N ALA A 136 -0.96 10.70 12.39
CA ALA A 136 -0.59 10.33 13.75
C ALA A 136 -1.64 9.42 14.42
N ASN A 137 -2.80 9.21 13.78
CA ASN A 137 -3.89 8.39 14.30
C ASN A 137 -3.85 6.98 13.70
N LEU A 138 -3.10 6.07 14.34
CA LEU A 138 -2.97 4.69 13.86
C LEU A 138 -4.32 3.95 13.80
N LYS A 139 -5.22 4.22 14.76
CA LYS A 139 -6.55 3.62 14.81
C LYS A 139 -7.34 3.92 13.55
N ARG A 140 -7.36 5.19 13.13
CA ARG A 140 -7.96 5.61 11.85
C ARG A 140 -7.33 4.92 10.66
N MET A 141 -5.99 4.85 10.60
CA MET A 141 -5.28 4.22 9.48
C MET A 141 -5.62 2.73 9.37
N ILE A 142 -5.64 2.00 10.48
CA ILE A 142 -6.00 0.57 10.51
C ILE A 142 -7.49 0.38 10.23
N THR A 143 -8.38 1.29 10.66
CA THR A 143 -9.80 1.28 10.30
C THR A 143 -10.00 1.42 8.79
N HIS A 144 -9.31 2.36 8.14
CA HIS A 144 -9.36 2.50 6.68
C HIS A 144 -8.90 1.21 5.97
N TRP A 145 -7.80 0.62 6.45
CA TRP A 145 -7.31 -0.64 5.91
C TRP A 145 -8.30 -1.79 6.09
N ALA A 146 -8.88 -1.94 7.28
CA ALA A 146 -9.87 -2.98 7.54
C ALA A 146 -11.08 -2.88 6.60
N THR A 147 -11.60 -1.67 6.38
CA THR A 147 -12.70 -1.42 5.43
C THR A 147 -12.31 -1.77 4.00
N MET A 148 -11.16 -1.31 3.52
CA MET A 148 -10.73 -1.60 2.15
C MET A 148 -10.44 -3.09 1.93
N TYR A 149 -9.90 -3.76 2.94
CA TYR A 149 -9.72 -5.21 2.92
C TYR A 149 -11.07 -5.95 2.90
N GLU A 150 -12.06 -5.52 3.69
CA GLU A 150 -13.41 -6.10 3.66
C GLU A 150 -14.05 -6.01 2.27
N ARG A 151 -13.94 -4.84 1.63
CA ARG A 151 -14.43 -4.63 0.25
C ARG A 151 -13.72 -5.55 -0.75
N PHE A 152 -12.41 -5.75 -0.59
CA PHE A 152 -11.62 -6.65 -1.43
C PHE A 152 -12.01 -8.13 -1.26
N ILE A 153 -12.24 -8.60 -0.02
CA ILE A 153 -12.66 -9.99 0.24
C ILE A 153 -14.13 -10.23 -0.14
N ASN A 154 -14.98 -9.19 -0.10
CA ASN A 154 -16.36 -9.24 -0.56
C ASN A 154 -16.50 -9.05 -2.09
N GLU A 155 -15.39 -8.95 -2.83
CA GLU A 155 -15.35 -8.74 -4.29
C GLU A 155 -16.02 -7.43 -4.76
N GLU A 156 -16.14 -6.44 -3.86
CA GLU A 156 -16.65 -5.10 -4.19
C GLU A 156 -15.60 -4.24 -4.90
N ILE A 157 -14.32 -4.57 -4.71
CA ILE A 157 -13.18 -4.00 -5.45
C ILE A 157 -12.26 -5.13 -5.91
N ASP A 158 -11.65 -4.95 -7.07
CA ASP A 158 -10.63 -5.87 -7.56
C ASP A 158 -9.26 -5.70 -6.87
N GLU A 159 -8.37 -6.67 -7.06
CA GLU A 159 -7.03 -6.66 -6.44
C GLU A 159 -6.21 -5.44 -6.88
N GLU A 160 -6.37 -5.01 -8.12
CA GLU A 160 -5.65 -3.86 -8.68
C GLU A 160 -6.03 -2.57 -7.96
N THR A 161 -7.32 -2.36 -7.74
CA THR A 161 -7.83 -1.20 -6.98
C THR A 161 -7.31 -1.23 -5.55
N TYR A 162 -7.33 -2.39 -4.92
CA TYR A 162 -6.83 -2.57 -3.56
C TYR A 162 -5.32 -2.27 -3.47
N LEU A 163 -4.48 -2.83 -4.36
CA LEU A 163 -3.04 -2.60 -4.38
C LEU A 163 -2.67 -1.14 -4.70
N LEU A 164 -3.39 -0.50 -5.63
CA LEU A 164 -3.19 0.93 -5.94
C LEU A 164 -3.55 1.82 -4.75
N TRP A 165 -4.67 1.51 -4.06
CA TRP A 165 -5.03 2.22 -2.85
C TRP A 165 -3.94 2.10 -1.78
N GLN A 166 -3.40 0.90 -1.54
CA GLN A 166 -2.29 0.71 -0.58
C GLN A 166 -1.07 1.57 -0.95
N ALA A 167 -0.64 1.51 -2.22
CA ALA A 167 0.54 2.23 -2.69
C ALA A 167 0.41 3.75 -2.58
N LYS A 168 -0.80 4.27 -2.78
CA LYS A 168 -1.11 5.72 -2.76
C LYS A 168 -1.59 6.23 -1.40
N TYR A 169 -1.85 5.35 -0.43
CA TYR A 169 -2.54 5.70 0.82
C TYR A 169 -2.00 6.95 1.53
N MET A 170 -0.66 7.09 1.58
CA MET A 170 -0.01 8.22 2.25
C MET A 170 0.29 9.41 1.33
N SER A 171 0.19 9.26 0.00
CA SER A 171 0.41 10.37 -0.96
C SER A 171 -0.83 11.25 -1.13
N PHE A 172 -1.97 10.78 -0.65
CA PHE A 172 -3.30 11.37 -0.80
C PHE A 172 -3.64 12.49 0.22
N GLY A 173 -2.65 13.01 0.94
CA GLY A 173 -2.86 14.07 1.93
C GLY A 173 -4.04 13.81 2.89
N THR A 174 -4.24 12.56 3.33
CA THR A 174 -5.30 12.02 4.21
C THR A 174 -6.77 12.31 3.88
N ASN A 175 -7.14 13.51 3.43
CA ASN A 175 -8.51 13.86 3.07
C ASN A 175 -9.01 13.01 1.89
N GLU A 176 -8.16 12.66 0.93
CA GLU A 176 -8.54 11.79 -0.18
C GLU A 176 -8.65 10.32 0.27
N ALA A 177 -7.85 9.90 1.26
CA ALA A 177 -8.02 8.59 1.90
C ALA A 177 -9.37 8.49 2.65
N ASP A 178 -9.82 9.57 3.30
CA ASP A 178 -11.14 9.62 3.92
C ASP A 178 -12.28 9.60 2.89
N ILE A 179 -12.10 10.27 1.75
CA ILE A 179 -13.05 10.21 0.64
C ILE A 179 -13.19 8.76 0.16
N ILE A 180 -12.07 8.05 -0.01
CA ILE A 180 -12.06 6.65 -0.42
C ILE A 180 -12.68 5.74 0.65
N TYR A 181 -12.37 5.99 1.93
CA TYR A 181 -12.98 5.27 3.05
C TYR A 181 -14.50 5.39 3.05
N ASN A 182 -15.02 6.58 2.73
CA ASN A 182 -16.46 6.84 2.66
C ASN A 182 -17.13 6.41 1.33
N ALA A 183 -16.35 5.93 0.35
CA ALA A 183 -16.88 5.51 -0.95
C ALA A 183 -17.71 4.23 -0.83
N LYS A 184 -18.93 4.26 -1.37
CA LYS A 184 -19.90 3.14 -1.30
C LYS A 184 -19.76 2.14 -2.44
N SER A 185 -18.97 2.45 -3.46
CA SER A 185 -18.78 1.57 -4.63
C SER A 185 -17.39 1.74 -5.25
N GLU A 186 -16.95 0.77 -6.05
CA GLU A 186 -15.70 0.87 -6.82
C GLU A 186 -15.70 2.08 -7.76
N LYS A 187 -16.86 2.41 -8.34
CA LYS A 187 -17.01 3.59 -9.23
C LYS A 187 -16.69 4.91 -8.53
N GLU A 188 -16.99 5.01 -7.23
CA GLU A 188 -16.69 6.20 -6.42
C GLU A 188 -15.20 6.29 -6.06
N ILE A 189 -14.50 5.15 -6.00
CA ILE A 189 -13.04 5.12 -5.86
C ILE A 189 -12.37 5.53 -7.18
N GLU A 190 -12.90 5.06 -8.31
CA GLU A 190 -12.34 5.27 -9.65
C GLU A 190 -12.62 6.66 -10.29
N VAL A 191 -13.24 7.60 -9.58
CA VAL A 191 -13.56 8.94 -10.13
C VAL A 191 -12.30 9.71 -10.50
N ASP A 192 -11.16 9.39 -9.88
CA ASP A 192 -9.85 9.88 -10.30
C ASP A 192 -9.42 9.23 -11.63
N THR A 193 -9.33 10.06 -12.68
CA THR A 193 -8.88 9.65 -14.02
C THR A 193 -7.45 9.10 -13.99
N ASN A 194 -6.61 9.57 -13.07
CA ASN A 194 -5.26 9.04 -12.87
C ASN A 194 -5.30 7.62 -12.30
N LEU A 195 -6.18 7.35 -11.35
CA LEU A 195 -6.38 6.00 -10.79
C LEU A 195 -6.90 5.02 -11.85
N SER A 196 -7.89 5.42 -12.66
CA SER A 196 -8.41 4.57 -13.74
C SER A 196 -7.34 4.25 -14.80
N ASN A 197 -6.50 5.23 -15.14
CA ASN A 197 -5.38 5.04 -16.07
C ASN A 197 -4.27 4.17 -15.47
N ALA A 198 -3.93 4.38 -14.20
CA ALA A 198 -2.98 3.55 -13.45
C ALA A 198 -3.43 2.09 -13.40
N LYS A 199 -4.71 1.84 -13.11
CA LYS A 199 -5.33 0.50 -13.12
C LYS A 199 -5.21 -0.18 -14.48
N LYS A 200 -5.54 0.52 -15.57
CA LYS A 200 -5.37 -0.01 -16.94
C LYS A 200 -3.92 -0.36 -17.28
N ARG A 201 -2.94 0.37 -16.74
CA ARG A 201 -1.51 0.08 -16.94
C ARG A 201 -1.06 -1.07 -16.06
N LEU A 202 -1.51 -1.14 -14.81
CA LEU A 202 -1.22 -2.24 -13.88
C LEU A 202 -1.61 -3.60 -14.50
N ARG A 203 -2.76 -3.70 -15.18
CA ARG A 203 -3.18 -4.89 -15.96
C ARG A 203 -2.17 -5.36 -17.01
N LYS A 204 -1.32 -4.47 -17.50
CA LYS A 204 -0.36 -4.73 -18.59
C LYS A 204 1.06 -4.95 -18.06
N VAL A 205 1.32 -4.58 -16.81
CA VAL A 205 2.64 -4.72 -16.17
C VAL A 205 2.75 -6.13 -15.61
N ASN A 206 3.82 -6.84 -16.01
CA ASN A 206 4.21 -8.09 -15.39
C ASN A 206 5.52 -7.87 -14.64
N LEU A 207 5.54 -8.27 -13.38
CA LEU A 207 6.77 -8.40 -12.60
C LEU A 207 7.47 -9.67 -13.11
N LYS A 208 8.36 -9.48 -14.09
CA LYS A 208 9.30 -10.53 -14.50
C LYS A 208 10.50 -10.50 -13.57
N ASP A 209 10.98 -11.69 -13.23
CA ASP A 209 12.19 -11.92 -12.45
C ASP A 209 13.42 -11.21 -13.05
#